data_AF-A0A7V6BZB2-F1
#
_entry.id   AF-A0A7V6BZB2-F1
#
_cell.length_a   1.000
_cell.length_b   1.000
_cell.length_c   1.000
_cell.angle_alpha   90.00
_cell.angle_beta   90.00
_cell.angle_gamma   90.00
#
_symmetry.space_group_name_H-M   'P 1'
#
loop_
_entity.id
_entity.type
_entity.pdbx_description
1 polymer ?
#
loop_
_entity_poly.entity_id
_entity_poly.type
_entity_poly.pdbx_seq_one_letter_code
_entity_poly.pdbx_strand_id
1 'polypeptide(L)' 'MNKKRLFAPGPVEVPPAVLRAMSEPVMHHRTAEFKGIFARAQAKLAQVFFVDEVIILSA' A
#
# COMPACT_ATOMS: atom_id res chain seq x y z
N MET A 1 -7.89 16.66 22.80
CA MET A 1 -6.60 16.89 22.10
C MET A 1 -6.90 17.34 20.68
N ASN A 2 -6.56 18.59 20.32
CA ASN A 2 -6.72 19.06 18.94
C ASN A 2 -5.82 18.23 18.02
N LYS A 3 -6.41 17.42 17.14
CA LYS A 3 -5.65 16.74 16.08
C LYS A 3 -5.13 17.81 15.14
N LYS A 4 -3.81 18.06 15.17
CA LYS A 4 -3.14 18.96 14.22
C LYS A 4 -3.31 18.34 12.83
N ARG A 5 -4.14 18.95 11.97
CA ARG A 5 -4.30 18.49 10.59
C ARG A 5 -3.26 19.14 9.70
N LEU A 6 -2.74 18.39 8.75
CA LEU A 6 -1.77 18.88 7.77
C LEU A 6 -2.53 19.46 6.56
N PHE A 7 -2.45 20.77 6.39
CA PHE A 7 -3.04 21.50 5.25
C PHE A 7 -2.00 21.88 4.18
N ALA A 8 -0.86 21.20 4.15
CA ALA A 8 0.11 21.34 3.07
C ALA A 8 -0.42 20.68 1.77
N PRO A 9 -0.03 21.16 0.58
CA PRO A 9 -0.42 20.53 -0.69
C PRO A 9 0.13 19.10 -0.85
N GLY A 10 1.14 18.74 -0.05
CA GLY A 10 1.74 17.42 -0.01
C GLY A 10 3.09 17.49 0.72
N PRO A 11 3.47 16.48 1.51
CA PRO A 11 2.70 15.28 1.88
C PRO A 11 1.47 15.61 2.75
N VAL A 12 0.54 14.66 2.87
CA VAL A 12 -0.68 14.75 3.70
C VAL A 12 -0.66 13.66 4.78
N GLU A 13 -1.55 13.78 5.78
CA GLU A 13 -1.69 12.75 6.83
C GLU A 13 -2.08 11.39 6.22
N VAL A 14 -1.31 10.35 6.51
CA VAL A 14 -1.60 8.97 6.10
C VAL A 14 -2.81 8.44 6.90
N PRO A 15 -3.81 7.79 6.27
CA PRO A 15 -4.96 7.24 6.99
C PRO A 15 -4.54 6.29 8.13
N PRO A 16 -5.20 6.34 9.31
CA PRO A 16 -4.82 5.51 10.46
C PRO A 16 -4.78 4.01 10.19
N ALA A 17 -5.63 3.51 9.28
CA ALA A 17 -5.64 2.10 8.90
C ALA A 17 -4.34 1.68 8.17
N VAL A 18 -3.78 2.57 7.35
CA VAL A 18 -2.52 2.32 6.64
C VAL A 18 -1.35 2.36 7.63
N LEU A 19 -1.34 3.33 8.55
CA LEU A 19 -0.31 3.40 9.60
C LEU A 19 -0.31 2.13 10.48
N ARG A 20 -1.49 1.60 10.82
CA ARG A 20 -1.59 0.33 11.55
C ARG A 20 -1.01 -0.84 10.75
N ALA A 21 -1.36 -0.97 9.47
CA ALA A 21 -0.82 -2.03 8.62
C ALA A 21 0.71 -1.91 8.46
N MET A 22 1.24 -0.70 8.35
CA MET A 22 2.68 -0.45 8.28
C MET A 22 3.43 -0.72 9.60
N SER A 23 2.71 -0.78 10.73
CA SER A 23 3.29 -1.10 12.04
C SER A 23 3.42 -2.60 12.31
N GLU A 24 2.88 -3.44 11.43
CA GLU A 24 2.96 -4.90 11.54
C GLU A 24 4.39 -5.40 11.26
N PRO A 25 4.78 -6.57 11.81
CA PRO A 25 6.07 -7.18 11.51
C PRO A 25 6.28 -7.39 10.01
N VAL A 26 7.49 -7.12 9.53
CA VAL A 26 7.82 -7.28 8.11
C VAL A 26 7.88 -8.75 7.74
N MET A 27 7.11 -9.14 6.72
CA MET A 27 7.11 -10.49 6.17
C MET A 27 8.32 -10.72 5.25
N HIS A 28 8.82 -11.96 5.22
CA HIS A 28 9.85 -12.35 4.25
C HIS A 28 9.25 -12.44 2.83
N HIS A 29 9.86 -11.76 1.86
CA HIS A 29 9.33 -11.61 0.49
C HIS A 29 9.20 -12.92 -0.31
N ARG A 30 9.78 -14.04 0.13
CA ARG A 30 9.67 -15.34 -0.58
C ARG A 30 8.58 -16.26 -0.03
N THR A 31 7.82 -15.83 0.97
CA THR A 31 6.75 -16.66 1.56
C THR A 31 5.52 -16.71 0.66
N ALA A 32 4.70 -17.77 0.81
CA ALA A 32 3.42 -17.89 0.12
C ALA A 32 2.45 -16.75 0.50
N GLU A 33 2.48 -16.32 1.77
CA GLU A 33 1.72 -15.19 2.28
C GLU A 33 2.06 -13.90 1.55
N PHE A 34 3.36 -13.57 1.41
CA PHE A 34 3.81 -12.39 0.67
C PHE A 34 3.34 -12.45 -0.79
N LYS A 35 3.51 -13.58 -1.46
CA LYS A 35 3.04 -13.77 -2.85
C LYS A 35 1.55 -13.48 -2.97
N GLY A 36 0.75 -13.93 -2.01
CA GLY A 36 -0.69 -13.67 -1.95
C GLY A 36 -1.02 -12.19 -1.78
N ILE A 37 -0.32 -11.47 -0.90
CA ILE A 37 -0.49 -10.02 -0.72
C ILE A 37 -0.07 -9.26 -1.98
N PHE A 38 1.05 -9.64 -2.58
CA PHE A 38 1.59 -9.01 -3.78
C PHE A 38 0.62 -9.12 -4.97
N ALA A 39 0.06 -10.31 -5.21
CA ALA A 39 -0.96 -10.51 -6.25
C ALA A 39 -2.22 -9.66 -6.01
N ARG A 40 -2.68 -9.56 -4.76
CA ARG A 40 -3.81 -8.69 -4.41
C ARG A 40 -3.49 -7.20 -4.62
N ALA A 41 -2.26 -6.77 -4.33
CA ALA A 41 -1.82 -5.41 -4.57
C ALA A 41 -1.80 -5.09 -6.08
N GLN A 42 -1.27 -6.00 -6.90
CA GLN A 42 -1.26 -5.88 -8.36
C GLN A 42 -2.69 -5.73 -8.93
N ALA A 43 -3.64 -6.57 -8.49
CA ALA A 43 -5.04 -6.48 -8.92
C ALA A 43 -5.70 -5.15 -8.52
N LYS A 44 -5.40 -4.63 -7.32
CA LYS A 44 -5.89 -3.31 -6.89
C LYS A 44 -5.28 -2.17 -7.70
N LEU A 45 -4.01 -2.27 -8.09
CA LEU A 45 -3.38 -1.28 -8.96
C LEU A 45 -4.06 -1.25 -10.33
N ALA A 46 -4.39 -2.41 -10.90
CA ALA A 46 -5.13 -2.47 -12.17
C ALA A 46 -6.48 -1.73 -12.07
N GLN A 47 -7.20 -1.90 -10.95
CA GLN A 47 -8.44 -1.16 -10.68
C GLN A 47 -8.22 0.37 -10.57
N VAL A 48 -7.16 0.81 -9.88
CA VAL A 48 -6.84 2.24 -9.71
C VAL A 48 -6.50 2.91 -11.04
N PHE A 49 -5.79 2.21 -11.91
CA PHE A 49 -5.36 2.73 -13.20
C PHE A 49 -6.35 2.48 -14.35
N PHE A 50 -7.44 1.76 -14.11
CA PHE A 50 -8.43 1.38 -15.12
C PHE A 50 -7.82 0.60 -16.30
N VAL A 51 -6.96 -0.37 -15.98
CA VAL A 51 -6.31 -1.27 -16.95
C VAL A 51 -6.60 -2.72 -16.60
N ASP A 52 -6.48 -3.61 -17.59
CA ASP A 52 -6.71 -5.05 -17.38
C ASP A 52 -5.52 -5.72 -16.66
N GLU A 53 -4.30 -5.20 -16.87
CA GLU A 53 -3.08 -5.79 -16.33
C GLU A 53 -2.07 -4.72 -15.89
N VAL A 54 -1.36 -5.00 -14.79
CA VAL A 54 -0.23 -4.20 -14.31
C VAL A 54 0.99 -5.10 -14.23
N ILE A 55 2.05 -4.74 -14.96
CA ILE A 55 3.33 -5.47 -14.90
C ILE A 55 4.26 -4.73 -13.93
N ILE A 56 4.80 -5.44 -12.95
CA ILE A 56 5.77 -4.91 -11.98
C ILE A 56 7.15 -5.42 -12.36
N LEU A 57 8.05 -4.50 -12.72
CA LEU A 57 9.43 -4.82 -13.05
C LEU A 57 10.28 -4.71 -11.77
N SER A 58 11.04 -5.76 -11.46
CA SER A 58 12.11 -5.72 -10.45
C SER A 58 13.46 -5.83 -11.14
N ALA A 59 14.42 -5.00 -10.72
CA ALA A 59 15.81 -5.09 -11.15
C ALA A 59 16.51 -6.35 -10.61
#